data_AF-A0A3S8RL12-F1
#
_entry.id   AF-A0A3S8RL12-F1
#
_cell.length_a   1.000
_cell.length_b   1.000
_cell.length_c   1.000
_cell.angle_alpha   90.00
_cell.angle_beta   90.00
_cell.angle_gamma   90.00
#
_symmetry.space_group_name_H-M   'P 1'
#
loop_
_entity.id
_entity.type
_entity.pdbx_description
1 polymer ?
#
loop_
_entity_poly.entity_id
_entity_poly.type
_entity_poly.pdbx_seq_one_letter_code
_entity_poly.pdbx_strand_id
1 'polypeptide(L)' 'MADRKMTLKELSERTGLSEVNLSKLKNSRVKAIRFSTLNAICTELKCQPRDILEFVYDI' A
#
# COMPACT_ATOMS: atom_id res chain seq x y z
N MET A 1 8.38 0.27 2.10
CA MET A 1 7.88 -1.03 2.62
C MET A 1 9.00 -1.88 3.24
N ALA A 2 10.20 -1.96 2.64
CA ALA A 2 11.27 -2.86 3.12
C ALA A 2 11.72 -2.61 4.57
N ASP A 3 11.73 -1.35 5.01
CA ASP A 3 12.24 -0.85 6.29
C ASP A 3 11.56 -1.45 7.53
N ARG A 4 10.37 -2.03 7.34
CA ARG A 4 9.46 -2.42 8.42
C ARG A 4 9.31 -3.94 8.58
N LYS A 5 10.12 -4.73 7.86
CA LYS A 5 10.26 -6.21 7.96
C LYS A 5 8.96 -7.05 7.87
N MET A 6 7.85 -6.46 7.44
CA MET A 6 6.56 -7.15 7.27
C MET A 6 6.43 -7.76 5.87
N THR A 7 5.97 -9.00 5.79
CA THR A 7 5.67 -9.69 4.52
C THR A 7 4.35 -9.21 3.91
N LEU A 8 4.15 -9.47 2.61
CA LEU A 8 2.87 -9.19 1.93
C LEU A 8 1.72 -10.01 2.52
N LYS A 9 2.00 -11.24 2.99
CA LYS A 9 1.01 -12.12 3.64
C LYS A 9 0.57 -11.56 4.99
N GLU A 10 1.48 -11.19 5.88
CA GLU A 10 1.11 -10.57 7.16
C GLU A 10 0.32 -9.28 6.95
N LEU A 11 0.72 -8.43 5.99
CA LEU A 11 -0.01 -7.22 5.64
C LEU A 11 -1.41 -7.55 5.09
N SER A 12 -1.56 -8.62 4.30
CA SER A 12 -2.86 -9.12 3.81
C SER A 12 -3.77 -9.56 4.96
N GLU A 13 -3.24 -10.35 5.89
CA GLU A 13 -3.96 -10.83 7.08
C GLU A 13 -4.40 -9.68 7.99
N ARG A 14 -3.54 -8.67 8.20
CA ARG A 14 -3.81 -7.50 9.05
C ARG A 14 -4.79 -6.50 8.43
N THR A 15 -4.72 -6.27 7.12
CA THR A 15 -5.54 -5.24 6.44
C THR A 15 -6.81 -5.76 5.77
N GLY A 16 -6.97 -7.08 5.65
CA GLY A 16 -8.04 -7.71 4.87
C GLY A 16 -7.91 -7.51 3.35
N LEU A 17 -6.78 -6.98 2.88
CA LEU A 17 -6.50 -6.73 1.46
C LEU A 17 -5.73 -7.90 0.86
N SER A 18 -6.26 -8.55 -0.18
CA SER A 18 -5.59 -9.71 -0.78
C SER A 18 -4.15 -9.43 -1.21
N GLU A 19 -3.27 -10.42 -1.02
CA GLU A 19 -1.85 -10.36 -1.44
C GLU A 19 -1.69 -9.93 -2.91
N VAL A 20 -2.62 -10.30 -3.79
CA VAL A 20 -2.64 -9.89 -5.20
C VAL A 20 -2.83 -8.37 -5.36
N ASN A 21 -3.69 -7.75 -4.55
CA ASN A 21 -3.90 -6.30 -4.57
C ASN A 21 -2.72 -5.56 -3.95
N LEU A 22 -2.18 -6.06 -2.83
CA LEU A 22 -0.97 -5.50 -2.20
C LEU A 22 0.26 -5.63 -3.11
N SER A 23 0.39 -6.73 -3.85
CA SER A 23 1.45 -6.93 -4.85
C SER A 23 1.30 -5.99 -6.05
N LYS A 24 0.08 -5.76 -6.56
CA LYS A 24 -0.16 -4.74 -7.61
C LYS A 24 0.22 -3.35 -7.12
N LEU A 25 -0.09 -3.01 -5.86
CA LEU A 25 0.22 -1.73 -5.24
C LEU A 25 1.74 -1.55 -5.05
N LYS A 26 2.43 -2.55 -4.47
CA LYS A 26 3.89 -2.58 -4.29
C LYS A 26 4.66 -2.36 -5.61
N ASN A 27 4.14 -2.89 -6.71
CA ASN A 27 4.79 -2.83 -8.03
C ASN A 27 4.23 -1.72 -8.94
N SER A 28 3.52 -0.73 -8.39
CA SER A 28 2.94 0.41 -9.11
C SER A 28 2.02 0.05 -10.30
N ARG A 29 1.36 -1.12 -10.24
CA ARG A 29 0.42 -1.62 -11.27
C ARG A 29 -1.05 -1.41 -10.90
N VAL A 30 -1.36 -0.50 -9.98
CA VAL A 30 -2.73 -0.10 -9.60
C VAL A 30 -3.18 1.12 -10.38
N LYS A 31 -4.37 1.05 -11.00
CA LYS A 31 -4.99 2.21 -11.68
C LYS A 31 -5.74 3.15 -10.72
N ALA A 32 -6.11 2.65 -9.54
CA ALA A 32 -6.84 3.38 -8.51
C ALA A 32 -6.66 2.70 -7.15
N ILE A 33 -6.84 3.46 -6.07
CA ILE A 33 -6.85 2.99 -4.68
C ILE A 33 -8.06 3.61 -3.95
N ARG A 34 -8.68 2.87 -3.04
CA ARG A 34 -9.74 3.44 -2.16
C ARG A 34 -9.08 4.09 -0.94
N PHE A 35 -9.65 5.18 -0.43
CA PHE A 35 -9.17 5.79 0.81
C PHE A 35 -9.17 4.83 2.01
N SER A 36 -10.11 3.89 2.09
CA SER A 36 -10.10 2.82 3.10
C SER A 36 -8.91 1.86 2.96
N THR A 37 -8.58 1.46 1.73
CA THR A 37 -7.37 0.67 1.41
C THR A 37 -6.09 1.42 1.79
N LEU A 38 -6.02 2.71 1.47
CA LEU A 38 -4.88 3.57 1.81
C LEU A 38 -4.73 3.71 3.33
N ASN A 39 -5.81 4.04 4.05
CA ASN A 39 -5.80 4.16 5.52
C ASN A 39 -5.40 2.86 6.21
N ALA A 40 -5.88 1.70 5.75
CA ALA A 40 -5.51 0.40 6.34
C ALA A 40 -3.99 0.14 6.23
N ILE A 41 -3.40 0.39 5.05
CA ILE A 41 -1.97 0.24 4.82
C ILE A 41 -1.17 1.27 5.63
N CYS A 42 -1.59 2.54 5.64
CA CYS A 42 -0.98 3.61 6.43
C CYS A 42 -1.00 3.32 7.94
N THR A 43 -2.08 2.70 8.43
CA THR A 43 -2.23 2.33 9.85
C THR A 43 -1.28 1.20 10.22
N GLU A 44 -1.35 0.06 9.51
CA GLU A 44 -0.54 -1.12 9.82
C GLU A 44 0.96 -0.90 9.59
N LEU A 45 1.34 -0.18 8.53
CA LEU A 45 2.73 0.20 8.29
C LEU A 45 3.17 1.44 9.09
N LYS A 46 2.26 2.12 9.81
CA LYS A 46 2.52 3.39 10.52
C LYS A 46 3.23 4.42 9.61
N CYS A 47 2.71 4.61 8.40
CA CYS A 47 3.29 5.47 7.37
C CYS A 47 2.28 6.54 6.91
N GLN A 48 2.78 7.64 6.36
CA GLN A 48 1.94 8.69 5.79
C GLN A 48 1.47 8.30 4.38
N PRO A 49 0.35 8.88 3.88
CA PRO A 49 -0.09 8.68 2.49
C PRO A 49 0.99 9.03 1.46
N ARG A 50 1.81 10.06 1.73
CA ARG A 50 2.97 10.46 0.91
C ARG A 50 4.06 9.39 0.81
N ASP A 51 4.13 8.46 1.75
CA ASP A 51 5.09 7.34 1.74
C ASP A 51 4.64 6.20 0.80
N ILE A 52 3.50 6.37 0.12
CA ILE A 52 2.86 5.44 -0.82
C ILE A 52 2.49 6.14 -2.15
N LEU A 53 2.05 7.40 -2.08
CA LEU A 53 1.55 8.18 -3.21
C LEU A 53 2.44 9.40 -3.45
N GLU A 54 2.96 9.50 -4.67
CA GLU A 54 3.67 10.66 -5.21
C GLU A 54 2.82 11.32 -6.30
N PHE A 55 2.86 12.65 -6.39
CA PHE A 55 2.24 13.38 -7.48
C PHE A 55 3.29 13.63 -8.58
N VAL A 56 3.04 13.08 -9.77
CA VAL A 56 3.90 13.24 -10.95
C VAL A 56 3.20 14.19 -11.92
N TYR A 57 3.92 15.21 -12.39
CA TYR A 57 3.44 16.10 -13.44
C TYR A 57 3.52 15.40 -14.81
N ASP A 58 2.48 15.58 -15.62
CA ASP A 58 2.44 15.15 -17.03
C ASP A 58 2.91 16.36 -17.87
N ILE A 59 4.17 16.33 -18.31
CA ILE A 59 4.93 17.46 -18.93
C ILE A 59 5.78 16.99 -20.11
#